data_AF-A0AAI8V9Y3-F1
#
_entry.id   AF-A0AAI8V9Y3-F1
#
_cell.length_a   1.000
_cell.length_b   1.000
_cell.length_c   1.000
_cell.angle_alpha   90.00
_cell.angle_beta   90.00
_cell.angle_gamma   90.00
#
_symmetry.space_group_name_H-M   'P 1'
#
loop_
_entity.id
_entity.type
_entity.pdbx_description
1 polymer ?
#
loop_
_entity_poly.entity_id
_entity_poly.type
_entity_poly.pdbx_seq_one_letter_code
_entity_poly.pdbx_strand_id
1 'polypeptide(L)'
;MAQQQNQTSSGVSEVTVDTCNFPQILEHFDDHTRLINPGTTRLAIPCYICQHKDLAILNSRFDTYSRATHELYAVLPRCGHLFGAVCIYDWLIRGTDPRNPTCPVCRASIFCGGNHIAALEIYGPTVADEQTEEIAQIRHALVNITCPRCPPETPDIMMIDTESLDLGARVQLLEEEERQLLQERNHIREELMEWTDERGAFLADPNRAEEDIASRLEAW
;
A
#
# COMPACT_ATOMS: atom_id res chain seq x y z
N MET A 1 -54.07 -0.36 47.22
CA MET A 1 -53.18 -1.08 46.30
C MET A 1 -52.83 -0.14 45.16
N ALA A 2 -51.70 0.57 45.26
CA ALA A 2 -51.26 1.53 44.26
C ALA A 2 -50.31 0.82 43.29
N GLN A 3 -50.70 0.70 42.02
CA GLN A 3 -49.87 0.20 40.95
C GLN A 3 -48.82 1.26 40.61
N GLN A 4 -47.56 1.00 40.96
CA GLN A 4 -46.42 1.76 40.45
C GLN A 4 -46.19 1.34 38.99
N GLN A 5 -46.42 2.28 38.07
CA GLN A 5 -46.03 2.16 36.68
C GLN A 5 -44.51 2.37 36.60
N ASN A 6 -43.78 1.28 36.43
CA ASN A 6 -42.36 1.30 36.13
C ASN A 6 -42.18 1.82 34.70
N GLN A 7 -41.58 3.00 34.58
CA GLN A 7 -41.17 3.59 33.33
C GLN A 7 -40.11 2.71 32.68
N THR A 8 -40.43 2.12 31.53
CA THR A 8 -39.48 1.44 30.66
C THR A 8 -38.57 2.49 30.04
N SER A 9 -37.41 2.73 30.66
CA SER A 9 -36.28 3.34 30.00
C SER A 9 -35.86 2.44 28.84
N SER A 10 -36.22 2.83 27.62
CA SER A 10 -35.67 2.25 26.38
C SER A 10 -34.18 2.58 26.33
N GLY A 11 -33.38 1.77 27.03
CA GLY A 11 -31.93 1.85 27.01
C GLY A 11 -31.45 1.55 25.60
N VAL A 12 -30.91 2.57 24.93
CA VAL A 12 -30.25 2.38 23.65
C VAL A 12 -28.97 1.61 23.93
N SER A 13 -28.88 0.38 23.42
CA SER A 13 -27.69 -0.45 23.56
C SER A 13 -26.53 0.11 22.73
N GLU A 14 -25.34 0.13 23.32
CA GLU A 14 -24.09 0.40 22.61
C GLU A 14 -23.88 -0.65 21.50
N VAL A 15 -23.42 -0.19 20.33
CA VAL A 15 -23.11 -1.01 19.16
C VAL A 15 -21.61 -0.87 18.88
N THR A 16 -20.89 -1.99 18.90
CA THR A 16 -19.47 -2.03 18.54
C THR A 16 -19.32 -2.53 17.11
N VAL A 17 -18.55 -1.81 16.30
CA VAL A 17 -18.18 -2.19 14.93
C VAL A 17 -16.75 -2.72 14.94
N ASP A 18 -16.56 -3.99 14.58
CA ASP A 18 -15.30 -4.74 14.69
C ASP A 18 -14.91 -5.50 13.41
N THR A 19 -15.47 -5.08 12.28
CA THR A 19 -15.27 -5.71 10.97
C THR A 19 -14.17 -5.03 10.16
N CYS A 20 -13.37 -5.82 9.42
CA CYS A 20 -12.41 -5.30 8.43
C CYS A 20 -13.02 -5.13 7.04
N ASN A 21 -14.34 -5.24 6.87
CA ASN A 21 -15.03 -5.03 5.61
C ASN A 21 -15.58 -3.60 5.57
N PHE A 22 -14.94 -2.71 4.81
CA PHE A 22 -15.30 -1.29 4.77
C PHE A 22 -16.74 -1.02 4.29
N PRO A 23 -17.28 -1.74 3.29
CA PRO A 23 -18.71 -1.68 2.98
C PRO A 23 -19.64 -1.88 4.19
N GLN A 24 -19.32 -2.80 5.11
CA GLN A 24 -20.10 -2.98 6.34
C GLN A 24 -19.90 -1.83 7.33
N ILE A 25 -18.68 -1.28 7.42
CA ILE A 25 -18.42 -0.07 8.21
C ILE A 25 -19.28 1.10 7.71
N LEU A 26 -19.42 1.25 6.39
CA LEU A 26 -20.22 2.32 5.78
C LEU A 26 -21.70 2.26 6.15
N GLU A 27 -22.25 1.13 6.55
CA GLU A 27 -23.64 1.01 7.04
C GLU A 27 -23.88 1.84 8.32
N HIS A 28 -22.81 2.25 9.01
CA HIS A 28 -22.86 3.11 10.19
C HIS A 28 -22.70 4.60 9.87
N PHE A 29 -22.47 4.98 8.62
CA PHE A 29 -22.31 6.36 8.17
C PHE A 29 -23.49 6.79 7.28
N ASP A 30 -23.93 8.04 7.43
CA ASP A 30 -24.98 8.63 6.60
C ASP A 30 -24.47 8.96 5.17
N ASP A 31 -25.35 9.54 4.34
CA ASP A 31 -25.01 9.97 2.98
C ASP A 31 -24.02 11.15 2.96
N HIS A 32 -23.90 11.86 4.07
CA HIS A 32 -22.94 12.93 4.29
C HIS A 32 -21.68 12.44 5.00
N THR A 33 -21.45 11.12 5.04
CA THR A 33 -20.24 10.48 5.59
C THR A 33 -20.02 10.76 7.08
N ARG A 34 -21.10 11.06 7.82
CA ARG A 34 -21.10 11.22 9.28
C ARG A 34 -21.66 9.99 9.95
N LEU A 35 -21.14 9.66 11.13
CA LEU A 35 -21.63 8.51 11.92
C LEU A 35 -23.11 8.71 12.31
N ILE A 36 -23.99 7.74 12.02
CA ILE A 36 -25.45 7.84 12.22
C ILE A 36 -25.80 7.95 13.71
N ASN A 37 -25.15 7.16 14.57
CA ASN A 37 -25.43 7.07 16.00
C ASN A 37 -24.17 7.34 16.84
N PRO A 38 -23.60 8.56 16.81
CA PRO A 38 -22.30 8.83 17.41
C PRO A 38 -22.29 8.70 18.94
N GLY A 39 -23.46 8.72 19.60
CA GLY A 39 -23.56 8.50 21.04
C GLY A 39 -23.55 7.05 21.49
N THR A 40 -23.73 6.09 20.57
CA THR A 40 -23.86 4.66 20.90
C THR A 40 -23.05 3.74 20.00
N THR A 41 -22.46 4.23 18.91
CA THR A 41 -21.63 3.44 18.01
C THR A 41 -20.15 3.62 18.34
N ARG A 42 -19.49 2.54 18.76
CA ARG A 42 -18.04 2.48 18.95
C ARG A 42 -17.38 1.79 17.75
N LEU A 43 -16.29 2.37 17.24
CA LEU A 43 -15.51 1.80 16.13
C LEU A 43 -14.25 1.16 16.72
N ALA A 44 -14.27 -0.16 16.90
CA ALA A 44 -13.18 -0.95 17.47
C ALA A 44 -12.72 -1.98 16.45
N ILE A 45 -12.14 -1.50 15.34
CA ILE A 45 -11.83 -2.31 14.17
C ILE A 45 -10.38 -2.80 14.27
N PRO A 46 -10.12 -4.08 14.58
CA PRO A 46 -8.76 -4.57 14.68
C PRO A 46 -8.11 -4.69 13.31
N CYS A 47 -6.78 -4.62 13.24
CA CYS A 47 -6.04 -5.04 12.04
C CYS A 47 -6.08 -6.57 11.93
N TYR A 48 -6.68 -7.13 10.88
CA TYR A 48 -6.83 -8.58 10.73
C TYR A 48 -5.53 -9.32 10.34
N ILE A 49 -4.44 -8.59 10.09
CA ILE A 49 -3.10 -9.17 9.87
C ILE A 49 -2.37 -9.34 11.21
N CYS A 50 -2.19 -8.26 11.99
CA CYS A 50 -1.41 -8.30 13.22
C CYS A 50 -2.24 -8.59 14.47
N GLN A 51 -3.54 -8.27 14.46
CA GLN A 51 -4.49 -8.42 15.58
C GLN A 51 -4.06 -7.76 16.90
N HIS A 52 -3.06 -6.87 16.86
CA HIS A 52 -2.52 -6.20 18.04
C HIS A 52 -2.96 -4.74 18.18
N LYS A 53 -3.34 -4.10 17.06
CA LYS A 53 -3.74 -2.70 17.00
C LYS A 53 -5.07 -2.56 16.29
N ASP A 54 -5.84 -1.56 16.72
CA ASP A 54 -7.03 -1.11 16.01
C ASP A 54 -6.64 -0.16 14.88
N LEU A 55 -7.50 -0.06 13.87
CA LEU A 55 -7.31 0.85 12.75
C LEU A 55 -7.72 2.26 13.18
N ALA A 56 -7.02 3.28 12.70
CA ALA A 56 -7.21 4.68 13.08
C ALA A 56 -8.48 5.33 12.46
N ILE A 57 -9.59 4.60 12.49
CA ILE A 57 -10.94 5.06 12.17
C ILE A 57 -11.75 5.05 13.48
N LEU A 58 -12.05 6.23 14.01
CA LEU A 58 -12.45 6.39 15.40
C LEU A 58 -13.76 7.13 15.55
N ASN A 59 -14.48 6.82 16.62
CA ASN A 59 -15.45 7.74 17.19
C ASN A 59 -14.79 8.43 18.40
N SER A 60 -14.49 9.71 18.25
CA SER A 60 -13.80 10.52 19.28
C SER A 60 -14.54 10.63 20.61
N ARG A 61 -15.81 10.21 20.67
CA ARG A 61 -16.57 10.09 21.91
C ARG A 61 -16.19 8.89 22.77
N PHE A 62 -15.68 7.82 22.17
CA PHE A 62 -15.34 6.58 22.85
C PHE A 62 -13.83 6.37 22.93
N ASP A 63 -13.11 6.73 21.86
CA ASP A 63 -11.71 6.38 21.70
C ASP A 63 -10.86 7.61 21.35
N THR A 64 -9.63 7.64 21.85
CA THR A 64 -8.62 8.64 21.49
C THR A 64 -7.50 7.96 20.72
N TYR A 65 -7.09 8.57 19.61
CA TYR A 65 -5.98 8.06 18.83
C TYR A 65 -4.70 7.98 19.67
N SER A 66 -3.99 6.87 19.52
CA SER A 66 -2.66 6.67 20.07
C SER A 66 -1.88 5.74 19.16
N ARG A 67 -0.64 6.10 18.82
CA ARG A 67 0.27 5.25 18.02
C ARG A 67 0.55 3.89 18.67
N ALA A 68 0.35 3.77 19.99
CA ALA A 68 0.55 2.53 20.73
C ALA A 68 -0.58 1.53 20.45
N THR A 69 -1.82 2.00 20.38
CA THR A 69 -3.02 1.15 20.25
C THR A 69 -3.64 1.17 18.86
N HIS A 70 -3.32 2.19 18.05
CA HIS A 70 -3.88 2.39 16.72
C HIS A 70 -2.80 2.45 15.64
N GLU A 71 -3.18 2.04 14.43
CA GLU A 71 -2.36 2.10 13.23
C GLU A 71 -3.10 2.84 12.12
N LEU A 72 -2.35 3.56 11.28
CA LEU A 72 -2.87 4.02 9.99
C LEU A 72 -3.36 2.83 9.19
N TYR A 73 -4.31 3.04 8.29
CA TYR A 73 -4.91 1.95 7.54
C TYR A 73 -4.97 2.23 6.06
N ALA A 74 -5.06 1.17 5.27
CA ALA A 74 -5.31 1.22 3.84
C ALA A 74 -6.50 0.33 3.50
N VAL A 75 -7.26 0.72 2.47
CA VAL A 75 -8.42 -0.04 1.98
C VAL A 75 -8.08 -0.65 0.63
N LEU A 76 -8.28 -1.97 0.49
CA LEU A 76 -8.04 -2.64 -0.79
C LEU A 76 -9.17 -2.30 -1.79
N PRO A 77 -8.84 -1.72 -2.97
CA PRO A 77 -9.84 -1.08 -3.83
C PRO A 77 -10.86 -2.05 -4.45
N ARG A 78 -10.52 -3.34 -4.60
CA ARG A 78 -11.40 -4.32 -5.24
C ARG A 78 -12.37 -5.02 -4.31
N CYS A 79 -12.03 -5.14 -3.03
CA CYS A 79 -12.83 -5.90 -2.06
C CYS A 79 -13.27 -5.06 -0.86
N GLY A 80 -12.71 -3.88 -0.67
CA GLY A 80 -13.02 -3.01 0.47
C GLY A 80 -12.51 -3.51 1.81
N HIS A 81 -11.66 -4.55 1.85
CA HIS A 81 -11.05 -4.95 3.12
C HIS A 81 -9.97 -3.96 3.53
N LEU A 82 -9.95 -3.60 4.81
CA LEU A 82 -8.99 -2.65 5.38
C LEU A 82 -8.02 -3.33 6.36
N PHE A 83 -6.81 -2.81 6.40
CA PHE A 83 -5.69 -3.35 7.19
C PHE A 83 -4.80 -2.23 7.67
N GLY A 84 -4.03 -2.48 8.73
CA GLY A 84 -2.94 -1.61 9.15
C GLY A 84 -1.98 -1.40 7.98
N ALA A 85 -1.62 -0.16 7.70
CA ALA A 85 -0.85 0.23 6.52
C ALA A 85 0.48 -0.54 6.47
N VAL A 86 1.24 -0.57 7.57
CA VAL A 86 2.52 -1.30 7.63
C VAL A 86 2.27 -2.79 7.42
N CYS A 87 1.24 -3.33 8.07
CA CYS A 87 0.89 -4.74 7.98
C CYS A 87 0.58 -5.18 6.55
N ILE A 88 -0.22 -4.40 5.80
CA ILE A 88 -0.56 -4.75 4.42
C ILE A 88 0.63 -4.54 3.47
N TYR A 89 1.45 -3.50 3.66
CA TYR A 89 2.68 -3.35 2.87
C TYR A 89 3.62 -4.54 3.06
N ASP A 90 3.87 -4.96 4.30
CA ASP A 90 4.69 -6.14 4.58
C ASP A 90 4.10 -7.41 3.99
N TRP A 91 2.77 -7.58 4.06
CA TRP A 91 2.08 -8.70 3.42
C TRP A 91 2.32 -8.75 1.91
N LEU A 92 2.24 -7.61 1.22
CA LEU A 92 2.39 -7.54 -0.23
C LEU A 92 3.85 -7.76 -0.68
N ILE A 93 4.80 -7.32 0.13
CA ILE A 93 6.23 -7.46 -0.18
C ILE A 93 6.75 -8.85 0.18
N ARG A 94 6.32 -9.41 1.32
CA ARG A 94 6.93 -10.61 1.93
C ARG A 94 5.99 -11.82 1.98
N GLY A 95 4.69 -11.60 2.07
CA GLY A 95 3.69 -12.62 2.42
C GLY A 95 3.00 -13.31 1.24
N THR A 96 3.02 -12.70 0.04
CA THR A 96 2.40 -13.24 -1.17
C THR A 96 3.41 -13.44 -2.29
N ASP A 97 3.06 -14.23 -3.32
CA ASP A 97 3.82 -14.21 -4.58
C ASP A 97 3.82 -12.75 -5.07
N PRO A 98 4.98 -12.09 -5.21
CA PRO A 98 5.06 -10.71 -5.68
C PRO A 98 4.41 -10.51 -7.05
N ARG A 99 4.26 -11.61 -7.82
CA ARG A 99 3.60 -11.64 -9.13
C ARG A 99 2.09 -11.80 -9.04
N ASN A 100 1.53 -12.04 -7.85
CA ASN A 100 0.09 -12.14 -7.60
C ASN A 100 -0.31 -11.80 -6.15
N PRO A 101 -0.14 -10.53 -5.72
CA PRO A 101 -0.65 -10.06 -4.44
C PRO A 101 -2.17 -10.21 -4.33
N THR A 102 -2.60 -10.80 -3.22
CA THR A 102 -4.01 -11.03 -2.91
C THR A 102 -4.39 -10.52 -1.53
N CYS A 103 -5.65 -10.12 -1.35
CA CYS A 103 -6.23 -9.77 -0.06
C CYS A 103 -6.03 -10.92 0.96
N PRO A 104 -5.52 -10.64 2.18
CA PRO A 104 -5.37 -11.65 3.24
C PRO A 104 -6.67 -12.35 3.64
N VAL A 105 -7.82 -11.68 3.50
CA VAL A 105 -9.13 -12.16 3.96
C VAL A 105 -9.86 -12.92 2.85
N CYS A 106 -10.15 -12.27 1.72
CA CYS A 106 -10.96 -12.85 0.66
C CYS A 106 -10.17 -13.38 -0.56
N ARG A 107 -8.84 -13.22 -0.56
CA ARG A 107 -7.94 -13.59 -1.68
C ARG A 107 -8.23 -12.91 -3.02
N ALA A 108 -9.06 -11.87 -3.05
CA ALA A 108 -9.22 -11.04 -4.23
C ALA A 108 -7.87 -10.48 -4.67
N SER A 109 -7.58 -10.53 -5.97
CA SER A 109 -6.36 -9.95 -6.54
C SER A 109 -6.33 -8.44 -6.33
N ILE A 110 -5.16 -7.90 -6.00
CA ILE A 110 -4.94 -6.47 -5.75
C ILE A 110 -4.49 -5.75 -7.03
N PHE A 111 -4.20 -6.49 -8.11
CA PHE A 111 -3.92 -5.90 -9.41
C PHE A 111 -5.16 -5.21 -10.01
N CYS A 112 -4.95 -4.09 -10.71
CA CYS A 112 -5.91 -3.61 -11.71
C CYS A 112 -5.71 -4.33 -13.05
N GLY A 113 -6.68 -4.23 -13.96
CA GLY A 113 -6.70 -4.92 -15.27
C GLY A 113 -5.46 -4.72 -16.16
N GLY A 114 -4.61 -3.74 -15.87
CA GLY A 114 -3.33 -3.47 -16.54
C GLY A 114 -2.11 -4.09 -15.88
N ASN A 115 -2.27 -5.19 -15.12
CA ASN A 115 -1.20 -5.97 -14.49
C ASN A 115 -0.24 -5.16 -13.57
N HIS A 116 -0.77 -4.13 -12.90
CA HIS A 116 -0.02 -3.36 -11.90
C HIS A 116 -0.79 -3.23 -10.59
N ILE A 117 -0.04 -3.15 -9.50
CA ILE A 117 -0.57 -3.10 -8.14
C ILE A 117 -1.33 -1.78 -8.00
N ALA A 118 -2.60 -1.86 -7.61
CA ALA A 118 -3.37 -0.65 -7.35
C ALA A 118 -2.70 0.16 -6.24
N ALA A 119 -2.63 1.48 -6.42
CA ALA A 119 -2.09 2.36 -5.38
C ALA A 119 -2.93 2.20 -4.11
N LEU A 120 -2.26 1.89 -3.00
CA LEU A 120 -2.89 1.84 -1.69
C LEU A 120 -2.76 3.21 -1.03
N GLU A 121 -3.88 3.91 -0.96
CA GLU A 121 -3.97 5.13 -0.17
C GLU A 121 -3.96 4.79 1.33
N ILE A 122 -3.27 5.61 2.10
CA ILE A 122 -3.14 5.47 3.55
C ILE A 122 -4.00 6.55 4.21
N TYR A 123 -4.81 6.14 5.16
CA TYR A 123 -5.74 6.99 5.90
C TYR A 123 -5.39 7.04 7.40
N GLY A 124 -5.76 8.16 8.05
CA GLY A 124 -5.56 8.45 9.46
C GLY A 124 -4.18 9.01 9.87
N PRO A 125 -3.99 9.34 11.17
CA PRO A 125 -5.08 9.67 12.08
C PRO A 125 -5.59 11.07 11.74
N THR A 126 -6.91 11.19 11.62
CA THR A 126 -7.57 12.44 11.25
C THR A 126 -8.51 12.87 12.36
N VAL A 127 -8.73 14.19 12.47
CA VAL A 127 -9.83 14.69 13.33
C VAL A 127 -11.19 14.39 12.69
N ALA A 128 -12.29 14.52 13.42
CA ALA A 128 -13.62 14.10 12.94
C ALA A 128 -14.02 14.69 11.57
N ASP A 129 -13.70 15.96 11.33
CA ASP A 129 -14.00 16.64 10.06
C ASP A 129 -13.16 16.07 8.90
N GLU A 130 -11.87 15.80 9.15
CA GLU A 130 -10.97 15.17 8.17
C GLU A 130 -11.35 13.70 7.92
N GLN A 131 -11.77 12.96 8.96
CA GLN A 131 -12.25 11.58 8.80
C GLN A 131 -13.48 11.53 7.90
N THR A 132 -14.37 12.53 7.96
CA THR A 132 -15.53 12.63 7.06
C THR A 132 -15.08 12.68 5.60
N GLU A 133 -14.02 13.44 5.29
CA GLU A 133 -13.44 13.50 3.95
C GLU A 133 -12.80 12.16 3.53
N GLU A 134 -12.07 11.50 4.42
CA GLU A 134 -11.50 10.17 4.15
C GLU A 134 -12.59 9.13 3.84
N ILE A 135 -13.68 9.10 4.63
CA ILE A 135 -14.81 8.19 4.37
C ILE A 135 -15.45 8.49 3.01
N ALA A 136 -15.55 9.76 2.62
CA ALA A 136 -16.04 10.17 1.30
C ALA A 136 -15.13 9.68 0.16
N GLN A 137 -13.81 9.86 0.31
CA GLN A 137 -12.81 9.41 -0.66
C GLN A 137 -12.84 7.88 -0.82
N ILE A 138 -12.89 7.14 0.29
CA ILE A 138 -12.95 5.66 0.24
C ILE A 138 -14.27 5.21 -0.41
N ARG A 139 -15.41 5.81 -0.05
CA ARG A 139 -16.71 5.50 -0.68
C ARG A 139 -16.65 5.70 -2.20
N HIS A 140 -16.06 6.81 -2.64
CA HIS A 140 -15.86 7.09 -4.06
C HIS A 140 -14.96 6.04 -4.73
N ALA A 141 -13.84 5.68 -4.12
CA ALA A 141 -12.89 4.69 -4.65
C ALA A 141 -13.51 3.28 -4.77
N LEU A 142 -14.39 2.89 -3.84
CA LEU A 142 -15.06 1.59 -3.87
C LEU A 142 -16.17 1.50 -4.93
N VAL A 143 -16.81 2.62 -5.27
CA VAL A 143 -17.81 2.68 -6.35
C VAL A 143 -17.13 2.77 -7.72
N ASN A 144 -16.11 3.62 -7.82
CA ASN A 144 -15.36 3.88 -9.04
C ASN A 144 -14.04 3.12 -9.00
N ILE A 145 -14.09 1.79 -9.18
CA ILE A 145 -12.91 0.91 -9.28
C ILE A 145 -12.21 1.15 -10.62
N THR A 146 -11.83 2.39 -10.89
CA THR A 146 -11.01 2.78 -12.03
C THR A 146 -9.63 3.09 -11.47
N CYS A 147 -8.64 2.27 -11.84
CA CYS A 147 -7.28 2.62 -11.49
C CYS A 147 -6.85 3.81 -12.37
N PRO A 148 -6.39 4.94 -11.79
CA PRO A 148 -6.01 6.13 -12.57
C PRO A 148 -4.83 5.90 -13.51
N ARG A 149 -4.08 4.80 -13.31
CA ARG A 149 -2.96 4.37 -14.16
C ARG A 149 -3.36 3.30 -15.16
N CYS A 150 -4.50 2.64 -14.98
CA CYS A 150 -5.05 1.75 -15.99
C CYS A 150 -5.71 2.67 -17.06
N PRO A 151 -5.41 2.51 -18.37
CA PRO A 151 -6.16 3.22 -19.39
C PRO A 151 -7.66 2.91 -19.20
N PRO A 152 -8.57 3.89 -19.38
CA PRO A 152 -10.00 3.58 -19.34
C PRO A 152 -10.24 2.46 -20.34
N GLU A 153 -10.87 1.37 -19.90
CA GLU A 153 -11.26 0.29 -20.81
C GLU A 153 -12.02 0.95 -21.96
N THR A 154 -11.39 0.99 -23.14
CA THR A 154 -12.10 1.44 -24.33
C THR A 154 -13.24 0.45 -24.50
N PRO A 155 -14.51 0.86 -24.37
CA PRO A 155 -15.63 -0.06 -24.43
C PRO A 155 -15.52 -0.82 -25.75
N ASP A 156 -15.33 -2.14 -25.68
CA ASP A 156 -15.04 -3.06 -26.79
C ASP A 156 -15.45 -2.50 -28.16
N ILE A 157 -14.61 -1.65 -28.74
CA ILE A 157 -14.67 -1.39 -30.17
C ILE A 157 -13.99 -2.62 -30.70
N MET A 158 -14.80 -3.56 -31.21
CA MET A 158 -14.36 -4.76 -31.91
C MET A 158 -13.10 -4.45 -32.74
N MET A 159 -11.95 -4.73 -32.15
CA MET A 159 -10.67 -4.55 -32.81
C MET A 159 -10.59 -5.68 -33.83
N ILE A 160 -10.75 -5.26 -35.08
CA ILE A 160 -10.30 -5.98 -36.26
C ILE A 160 -8.90 -6.52 -35.96
N ASP A 161 -8.70 -7.82 -36.21
CA ASP A 161 -7.43 -8.52 -36.08
C ASP A 161 -6.29 -7.78 -36.79
N THR A 162 -5.59 -6.88 -36.08
CA THR A 162 -4.31 -6.31 -36.51
C THR A 162 -3.12 -6.85 -35.72
N GLU A 163 -3.35 -7.75 -34.75
CA GLU A 163 -2.29 -8.50 -34.04
C GLU A 163 -1.71 -9.67 -34.85
N SER A 164 -1.56 -9.48 -36.16
CA SER A 164 -0.59 -10.23 -36.98
C SER A 164 0.71 -9.43 -37.18
N LEU A 165 0.97 -8.42 -36.35
CA LEU A 165 2.23 -7.68 -36.33
C LEU A 165 3.22 -8.34 -35.36
N ASP A 166 3.92 -9.32 -35.94
CA ASP A 166 5.32 -9.69 -35.71
C ASP A 166 5.83 -9.80 -34.26
N LEU A 167 5.39 -10.86 -33.58
CA LEU A 167 6.03 -11.38 -32.35
C LEU A 167 7.55 -11.57 -32.51
N GLY A 168 8.06 -11.79 -33.73
CA GLY A 168 9.49 -11.93 -34.01
C GLY A 168 10.28 -10.65 -33.71
N ALA A 169 9.76 -9.49 -34.12
CA ALA A 169 10.39 -8.20 -33.84
C ALA A 169 10.46 -7.88 -32.34
N ARG A 170 9.44 -8.27 -31.56
CA ARG A 170 9.45 -8.07 -30.09
C ARG A 170 10.47 -8.97 -29.40
N VAL A 171 10.62 -10.22 -29.85
CA VAL A 171 11.65 -11.12 -29.30
C VAL A 171 13.05 -10.59 -29.62
N GLN A 172 13.29 -10.09 -30.83
CA GLN A 172 14.58 -9.51 -31.20
C GLN A 172 14.97 -8.30 -30.35
N LEU A 173 14.01 -7.40 -30.05
CA LEU A 173 14.27 -6.24 -29.19
C LEU A 173 14.65 -6.65 -27.76
N LEU A 174 13.97 -7.66 -27.20
CA LEU A 174 14.29 -8.18 -25.87
C LEU A 174 15.67 -8.85 -25.82
N GLU A 175 16.04 -9.62 -26.85
CA GLU A 175 17.35 -10.24 -26.95
C GLU A 175 18.48 -9.20 -27.11
N GLU A 176 18.21 -8.06 -27.76
CA GLU A 176 19.16 -6.96 -27.89
C GLU A 176 19.34 -6.18 -26.58
N GLU A 177 18.25 -5.92 -25.86
CA GLU A 177 18.28 -5.29 -24.53
C GLU A 177 19.03 -6.16 -23.50
N GLU A 178 18.79 -7.47 -23.47
CA GLU A 178 19.52 -8.40 -22.60
C GLU A 178 21.03 -8.42 -22.91
N ARG A 179 21.40 -8.31 -24.19
CA ARG A 179 22.79 -8.25 -24.61
C ARG A 179 23.49 -6.96 -24.16
N GLN A 180 22.80 -5.83 -24.22
CA GLN A 180 23.33 -4.55 -23.73
C GLN A 180 23.57 -4.59 -22.22
N LEU A 181 22.60 -5.10 -21.44
CA LEU A 181 22.73 -5.24 -19.99
C LEU A 181 23.89 -6.19 -19.60
N LEU A 182 24.09 -7.26 -20.36
CA LEU A 182 25.22 -8.18 -20.15
C LEU A 182 26.57 -7.50 -20.44
N GLN A 183 26.65 -6.68 -21.48
CA GLN A 183 27.86 -5.91 -21.81
C GLN A 183 28.17 -4.89 -20.71
N GLU A 184 27.19 -4.13 -20.26
CA GLU A 184 27.35 -3.13 -19.19
C GLU A 184 27.79 -3.79 -17.87
N ARG A 185 27.16 -4.91 -17.50
CA ARG A 185 27.55 -5.69 -16.32
C ARG A 185 28.99 -6.21 -16.39
N ASN A 186 29.42 -6.66 -17.57
CA ASN A 186 30.79 -7.13 -17.76
C ASN A 186 31.79 -5.97 -17.69
N HIS A 187 31.46 -4.82 -18.26
CA HIS A 187 32.28 -3.61 -18.18
C HIS A 187 32.49 -3.16 -16.72
N ILE A 188 31.40 -3.06 -15.94
CA ILE A 188 31.48 -2.72 -14.50
C ILE A 188 32.34 -3.73 -13.74
N ARG A 189 32.25 -5.02 -14.09
CA ARG A 189 33.06 -6.07 -13.47
C ARG A 189 34.55 -5.91 -13.78
N GLU A 190 34.90 -5.52 -15.00
CA GLU A 190 36.29 -5.25 -15.41
C GLU A 190 36.85 -4.03 -14.67
N GLU A 191 36.10 -2.92 -14.61
CA GLU A 191 36.50 -1.72 -13.85
C GLU A 191 36.73 -2.04 -12.36
N LEU A 192 35.87 -2.88 -11.76
CA LEU A 192 36.04 -3.34 -10.38
C LEU A 192 37.31 -4.18 -10.19
N MET A 193 37.67 -5.04 -11.15
CA MET A 193 38.89 -5.84 -11.07
C MET A 193 40.14 -4.96 -11.17
N GLU A 194 40.15 -4.00 -12.10
CA GLU A 194 41.24 -3.01 -12.21
C GLU A 194 41.40 -2.21 -10.91
N TRP A 195 40.30 -1.74 -10.34
CA TRP A 195 40.33 -1.02 -9.07
C TRP A 195 40.83 -1.88 -7.91
N THR A 196 40.47 -3.16 -7.86
CA THR A 196 40.97 -4.06 -6.81
C THR A 196 42.45 -4.36 -6.94
N ASP A 197 43.00 -4.43 -8.16
CA ASP A 197 44.43 -4.63 -8.39
C ASP A 197 45.24 -3.38 -8.02
N GLU A 198 44.74 -2.18 -8.37
CA GLU A 198 45.34 -0.91 -7.94
C GLU A 198 45.35 -0.77 -6.42
N ARG A 199 44.25 -1.15 -5.76
CA ARG A 199 44.14 -1.11 -4.30
C ARG A 199 44.96 -2.20 -3.62
N GLY A 200 45.11 -3.36 -4.24
CA GLY A 200 46.03 -4.42 -3.82
C GLY A 200 47.50 -3.99 -3.91
N ALA A 201 47.88 -3.30 -4.98
CA ALA A 201 49.21 -2.72 -5.13
C ALA A 201 49.49 -1.62 -4.10
N PHE A 202 48.48 -0.79 -3.77
CA PHE A 202 48.55 0.22 -2.71
C PHE A 202 48.78 -0.40 -1.32
N LEU A 203 48.12 -1.52 -1.02
CA LEU A 203 48.28 -2.22 0.27
C LEU A 203 49.59 -3.02 0.36
N ALA A 204 50.20 -3.38 -0.77
CA ALA A 204 51.45 -4.14 -0.81
C ALA A 204 52.72 -3.29 -0.55
N ASP A 205 52.67 -1.98 -0.81
CA ASP A 205 53.77 -1.05 -0.53
C ASP A 205 53.26 0.33 -0.09
N PRO A 206 52.91 0.49 1.20
CA PRO A 206 52.36 1.74 1.72
C PRO A 206 53.33 2.93 1.70
N ASN A 207 54.65 2.69 1.60
CA ASN A 207 55.64 3.77 1.56
C ASN A 207 55.66 4.48 0.19
N ARG A 208 55.40 3.74 -0.89
CA ARG A 208 55.30 4.29 -2.25
C ARG A 208 54.06 5.18 -2.42
N ALA A 209 53.00 4.94 -1.65
CA ALA A 209 51.79 5.75 -1.64
C ALA A 209 51.99 7.14 -1.00
N GLU A 210 52.83 7.22 0.04
CA GLU A 210 53.13 8.49 0.71
C GLU A 210 53.95 9.43 -0.20
N GLU A 211 54.89 8.90 -0.99
CA GLU A 211 55.68 9.67 -1.96
C GLU A 211 54.82 10.21 -3.13
N ASP A 212 53.83 9.45 -3.57
CA ASP A 212 52.94 9.84 -4.68
C ASP A 212 51.90 10.91 -4.25
N ILE A 213 51.42 10.83 -3.01
CA ILE A 213 50.58 11.88 -2.40
C ILE A 213 51.40 13.15 -2.18
N ALA A 214 52.64 13.04 -1.70
CA ALA A 214 53.54 14.18 -1.51
C ALA A 214 53.85 14.88 -2.86
N SER A 215 54.16 14.12 -3.91
CA SER A 215 54.41 14.68 -5.26
C SER A 215 53.19 15.38 -5.85
N ARG A 216 51.97 14.88 -5.60
CA ARG A 216 50.73 15.52 -6.07
C ARG A 216 50.38 16.79 -5.31
N LEU A 217 50.77 16.90 -4.05
CA LEU A 217 50.58 18.10 -3.23
C LEU A 217 51.60 19.20 -3.53
N GLU A 218 52.82 18.86 -3.98
CA GLU A 218 53.81 19.85 -4.43
C GLU A 218 53.53 20.43 -5.83
N ALA A 219 52.68 19.76 -6.62
CA ALA A 219 52.28 20.21 -7.95
C ALA A 219 51.06 21.17 -7.96
N TRP A 220 50.53 21.53 -6.79
CA TRP A 220 49.43 22.48 -6.58
C TRP A 220 49.93 23.74 -5.88
#